data_AF-A0AAV6BGC9-F1
#
_entry.id   AF-A0AAV6BGC9-F1
#
_cell.length_a   1.000
_cell.length_b   1.000
_cell.length_c   1.000
_cell.angle_alpha   90.00
_cell.angle_beta   90.00
_cell.angle_gamma   90.00
#
_symmetry.space_group_name_H-M   'P 1'
#
loop_
_entity.id
_entity.type
_entity.pdbx_description
1 polymer ?
#
loop_
_entity_poly.entity_id
_entity_poly.type
_entity_poly.pdbx_seq_one_letter_code
_entity_poly.pdbx_strand_id
1 'polypeptide(L)' 'MLAPERRGLDFAAIRKDFPIFQQKAHGKPLIYLDSTATTQKPVQVIDALVHYYRTTNANIHRGVYAIAEEATARY' A
#
# COMPACT_ATOMS: atom_id res chain seq x y z
N MET A 1 35.10 -17.42 10.77
CA MET A 1 34.24 -16.46 10.05
C MET A 1 32.82 -17.02 10.11
N LEU A 2 31.95 -16.46 10.95
CA LEU A 2 30.56 -16.92 11.09
C LEU A 2 29.73 -16.36 9.93
N ALA A 3 28.95 -17.21 9.25
CA ALA A 3 28.04 -16.77 8.19
C ALA A 3 26.96 -15.85 8.78
N PRO A 4 26.48 -14.83 8.05
CA PRO A 4 25.42 -13.95 8.54
C PRO A 4 24.13 -14.76 8.76
N GLU A 5 23.51 -14.59 9.92
CA GLU A 5 22.18 -15.14 10.18
C GLU A 5 21.18 -14.62 9.14
N ARG A 6 20.56 -15.53 8.38
CA ARG A 6 19.41 -15.19 7.55
C ARG A 6 18.22 -14.99 8.47
N ARG A 7 17.91 -13.74 8.79
CA ARG A 7 16.63 -13.38 9.41
C ARG A 7 15.51 -13.83 8.46
N GLY A 8 14.71 -14.80 8.88
CA GLY A 8 13.58 -15.29 8.10
C GLY A 8 12.52 -14.21 7.89
N LEU A 9 11.83 -14.24 6.75
CA LEU A 9 10.67 -13.39 6.49
C LEU A 9 9.48 -13.85 7.35
N ASP A 10 8.86 -12.91 8.08
CA ASP A 10 7.63 -13.16 8.81
C ASP A 10 6.41 -12.91 7.91
N PHE A 11 5.90 -13.99 7.30
CA PHE A 11 4.73 -13.92 6.44
C PHE A 11 3.44 -13.57 7.18
N ALA A 12 3.34 -13.87 8.47
CA ALA A 12 2.15 -13.54 9.26
C ALA A 12 2.08 -12.03 9.52
N ALA A 13 3.22 -11.40 9.79
CA ALA A 13 3.33 -9.95 9.85
C ALA A 13 2.99 -9.31 8.50
N ILE A 14 3.60 -9.78 7.39
CA ILE A 14 3.34 -9.25 6.05
C ILE A 14 1.85 -9.37 5.69
N ARG A 15 1.20 -10.51 5.97
CA ARG A 15 -0.22 -10.71 5.63
C ARG A 15 -1.13 -9.72 6.36
N LYS A 16 -0.78 -9.27 7.57
CA LYS A 16 -1.58 -8.29 8.33
C LYS A 16 -1.64 -6.93 7.65
N ASP A 17 -0.63 -6.58 6.87
CA ASP A 17 -0.59 -5.32 6.13
C ASP A 17 -1.60 -5.28 4.98
N PHE A 18 -2.17 -6.41 4.55
CA PHE A 18 -3.14 -6.50 3.45
C PHE A 18 -4.56 -6.75 4.00
N PRO A 19 -5.38 -5.70 4.18
CA PRO A 19 -6.65 -5.80 4.91
C PRO A 19 -7.66 -6.74 4.25
N ILE A 20 -7.61 -6.90 2.92
CA ILE A 20 -8.51 -7.77 2.18
C ILE A 20 -8.46 -9.23 2.68
N PHE A 21 -7.33 -9.67 3.23
CA PHE A 21 -7.16 -11.04 3.73
C PHE A 21 -7.77 -11.28 5.11
N GLN A 22 -8.29 -10.25 5.77
CA GLN A 22 -9.13 -10.37 6.96
C GLN A 22 -10.58 -10.73 6.58
N GLN A 23 -10.96 -10.57 5.31
CA GLN A 23 -12.31 -10.87 4.82
C GLN A 23 -12.50 -12.34 4.47
N LYS A 24 -13.78 -12.71 4.33
CA LYS A 24 -14.19 -14.03 3.83
C LYS A 24 -14.87 -13.88 2.47
N ALA A 25 -14.60 -14.81 1.56
CA ALA A 25 -15.34 -14.99 0.31
C ALA A 25 -16.16 -16.27 0.41
N HIS A 26 -17.46 -16.21 0.14
CA HIS A 26 -18.38 -17.35 0.27
C HIS A 26 -18.27 -18.06 1.63
N GLY A 27 -18.15 -17.28 2.72
CA GLY A 27 -18.03 -17.79 4.09
C GLY A 27 -16.68 -18.43 4.45
N LYS A 28 -15.70 -18.47 3.53
CA LYS A 28 -14.37 -19.06 3.73
C LYS A 28 -13.27 -18.00 3.70
N PRO A 29 -12.10 -18.24 4.32
CA PRO A 29 -10.96 -17.33 4.21
C PRO A 29 -10.61 -17.04 2.75
N LEU A 30 -10.37 -15.78 2.41
CA LEU A 30 -9.99 -15.40 1.07
C LEU A 30 -8.59 -15.93 0.72
N ILE A 31 -8.52 -16.73 -0.35
CA ILE A 31 -7.29 -17.15 -1.02
C ILE A 31 -7.28 -16.51 -2.42
N TYR A 32 -6.26 -15.72 -2.70
CA TYR A 32 -6.13 -14.98 -3.96
C TYR A 32 -4.91 -15.46 -4.73
N LEU A 33 -5.13 -16.25 -5.79
CA LEU A 33 -4.07 -16.85 -6.63
C LEU A 33 -4.03 -16.25 -8.03
N ASP A 34 -4.39 -14.98 -8.17
CA ASP A 34 -4.43 -14.26 -9.46
C ASP A 34 -3.59 -12.98 -9.42
N SER A 35 -2.46 -13.03 -8.70
CA SER A 35 -1.58 -11.85 -8.51
C SER A 35 -0.92 -11.36 -9.81
N THR A 36 -0.90 -12.20 -10.86
CA THR A 36 -0.39 -11.85 -12.19
C THR A 36 -1.33 -10.92 -12.95
N ALA A 37 -2.64 -10.99 -12.69
CA ALA A 37 -3.60 -10.06 -13.29
C ALA A 37 -3.61 -8.72 -12.54
N THR A 38 -3.64 -8.75 -11.21
CA THR A 38 -3.50 -7.56 -10.37
C THR A 38 -3.11 -7.94 -8.94
N THR A 39 -2.61 -6.99 -8.16
CA THR A 39 -2.13 -7.23 -6.79
C THR A 39 -3.01 -6.54 -5.75
N GLN A 40 -3.18 -7.22 -4.61
CA GLN A 40 -3.77 -6.63 -3.42
C GLN A 40 -2.88 -5.51 -2.88
N LYS A 41 -3.48 -4.52 -2.22
CA LYS A 41 -2.76 -3.34 -1.75
C LYS A 41 -2.57 -3.42 -0.23
N PRO A 42 -1.35 -3.16 0.28
CA PRO A 42 -1.14 -3.06 1.70
C PRO A 42 -1.69 -1.71 2.22
N VAL A 43 -1.95 -1.63 3.52
CA VAL A 43 -2.57 -0.47 4.18
C VAL A 43 -1.81 0.83 3.94
N GLN A 44 -0.48 0.77 3.88
CA GLN A 44 0.40 1.91 3.64
C GLN A 44 0.12 2.57 2.27
N VAL A 45 -0.17 1.78 1.24
CA VAL A 45 -0.51 2.29 -0.11
C VAL A 45 -1.90 2.92 -0.09
N ILE A 46 -2.84 2.29 0.59
CA ILE A 46 -4.21 2.80 0.73
C ILE A 46 -4.20 4.13 1.47
N ASP A 47 -3.49 4.21 2.60
CA ASP A 47 -3.42 5.40 3.44
C ASP A 47 -2.74 6.57 2.71
N ALA A 48 -1.68 6.31 1.94
CA ALA A 48 -1.04 7.33 1.13
C ALA A 48 -2.00 7.90 0.08
N LEU A 49 -2.74 7.04 -0.62
CA LEU A 49 -3.75 7.46 -1.59
C LEU A 49 -4.88 8.27 -0.94
N VAL A 50 -5.37 7.80 0.20
CA VAL A 50 -6.41 8.48 0.98
C VAL A 50 -5.92 9.84 1.46
N HIS A 51 -4.70 9.92 1.98
CA HIS A 51 -4.09 11.18 2.43
C HIS A 51 -3.98 12.18 1.28
N TYR A 52 -3.48 11.75 0.12
CA TYR A 52 -3.41 12.58 -1.08
C TYR A 52 -4.77 13.15 -1.45
N TYR A 53 -5.80 12.29 -1.56
CA TYR A 53 -7.13 12.75 -1.94
C TYR A 53 -7.79 13.65 -0.90
N ARG A 54 -7.47 13.46 0.39
CA ARG A 54 -8.00 14.30 1.47
C ARG A 54 -7.34 15.66 1.57
N THR A 55 -6.06 15.79 1.19
CA THR A 55 -5.26 16.96 1.56
C THR A 55 -4.65 17.72 0.39
N THR A 56 -4.34 17.04 -0.71
CA THR A 56 -3.50 17.60 -1.79
C THR A 56 -4.01 17.30 -3.19
N ASN A 57 -5.30 16.94 -3.35
CA ASN A 57 -5.85 16.64 -4.67
C ASN A 57 -5.92 17.91 -5.55
N ALA A 58 -5.04 18.01 -6.55
CA ALA A 58 -5.00 19.12 -7.47
C ALA A 58 -4.55 18.67 -8.88
N ASN A 59 -4.89 19.46 -9.91
CA ASN A 59 -4.40 19.23 -11.27
C ASN A 59 -2.92 19.58 -11.36
N ILE A 60 -2.11 18.62 -11.81
CA ILE A 60 -0.63 18.71 -11.86
C ILE A 60 -0.14 19.77 -12.86
N HIS A 61 -0.95 20.14 -13.86
CA HIS A 61 -0.54 21.00 -14.98
C HIS A 61 -1.02 22.46 -14.92
N ARG A 62 -1.75 22.90 -13.88
CA ARG A 62 -2.25 24.29 -13.73
C ARG A 62 -2.11 24.85 -12.30
N GLY A 63 -0.94 24.67 -11.69
CA GLY A 63 -0.71 25.10 -10.30
C GLY A 63 0.17 26.33 -10.18
N VAL A 64 -0.41 27.53 -10.08
CA VAL A 64 0.22 28.70 -9.43
C VAL A 64 -0.28 28.82 -7.97
N TYR A 65 -0.54 27.68 -7.32
CA TYR A 65 -1.03 27.65 -5.94
C TYR A 65 -0.19 26.67 -5.12
N ALA A 66 0.13 27.09 -3.89
CA ALA A 66 1.05 26.48 -2.92
C ALA A 66 0.87 24.97 -2.64
N ILE A 67 -0.22 24.36 -3.09
CA ILE A 67 -0.56 22.94 -2.92
C ILE A 67 0.30 22.04 -3.84
N ALA A 68 0.76 22.56 -4.99
CA ALA A 68 1.56 21.79 -5.95
C ALA A 68 3.02 21.56 -5.50
N GLU A 69 3.61 22.51 -4.76
CA GLU A 69 4.97 22.36 -4.22
C GLU A 69 5.02 21.32 -3.10
N GLU A 70 4.01 21.29 -2.22
CA GLU A 70 3.96 20.33 -1.11
C GLU A 70 3.74 18.89 -1.57
N ALA A 71 3.00 18.68 -2.66
CA ALA A 71 2.84 17.37 -3.28
C ALA A 71 4.16 16.86 -3.93
N THR A 72 4.98 17.76 -4.46
CA THR A 72 6.26 17.43 -5.12
C THR A 72 7.38 17.18 -4.11
N ALA A 73 7.35 17.81 -2.93
CA ALA A 73 8.38 17.61 -1.91
C ALA A 73 8.23 16.28 -1.14
N ARG A 74 7.06 15.62 -1.21
CA ARG A 74 6.76 14.40 -0.44
C ARG A 74 6.87 13.10 -1.25
N TYR A 75 7.19 13.17 -2.54
CA TYR A 75 7.32 12.03 -3.47
C TYR A 75 8.55 12.18 -4.36
#